data_AF-A0A9X6X6R5-F1
#
_entry.id   AF-A0A9X6X6R5-F1
#
_cell.length_a   1.000
_cell.length_b   1.000
_cell.length_c   1.000
_cell.angle_alpha   90.00
_cell.angle_beta   90.00
_cell.angle_gamma   90.00
#
_symmetry.space_group_name_H-M   'P 1'
#
loop_
_entity.id
_entity.type
_entity.pdbx_description
1 polymer ?
#
loop_
_entity_poly.entity_id
_entity_poly.type
_entity_poly.pdbx_seq_one_letter_code
_entity_poly.pdbx_strand_id
1 'polypeptide(L)'
;MEHARKLDLTRQVEDKQNITLVEEHGVKPRRRSFKKFLVRISLFCLLTVPLFFLLQSHYVTQQHVYSSKVKQLKLAKVDLKKTKSTVEDSKRMIDQLNDDQYIIELARKNLFFSKKGEIIFPNIK
;
A
#
# COMPACT_ATOMS: atom_id res chain seq x y z
N MET A 1 -25.15 9.97 90.75
CA MET A 1 -25.97 9.84 89.52
C MET A 1 -25.64 10.88 88.46
N GLU A 2 -25.38 12.15 88.81
CA GLU A 2 -25.14 13.20 87.80
C GLU A 2 -23.77 13.12 87.10
N HIS A 3 -22.73 12.69 87.80
CA HIS A 3 -21.38 12.59 87.24
C HIS A 3 -21.29 11.59 86.08
N ALA A 4 -21.99 10.46 86.19
CA ALA A 4 -22.07 9.46 85.13
C ALA A 4 -22.77 10.01 83.88
N ARG A 5 -23.80 10.86 84.06
CA ARG A 5 -24.54 11.48 82.97
C ARG A 5 -23.70 12.51 82.21
N LYS A 6 -22.79 13.20 82.90
CA LYS A 6 -21.87 14.17 82.27
C LYS A 6 -20.81 13.47 81.41
N LEU A 7 -20.26 12.35 81.90
CA LEU A 7 -19.30 11.55 81.14
C LEU A 7 -19.90 10.98 79.85
N ASP A 8 -21.16 10.52 79.90
CA ASP A 8 -21.87 10.01 78.73
C ASP A 8 -22.14 11.10 77.69
N LEU A 9 -22.50 12.31 78.15
CA LEU A 9 -22.68 13.47 77.28
C LEU A 9 -21.37 13.88 76.60
N THR A 10 -20.25 13.91 77.34
CA THR A 10 -18.94 14.24 76.78
C THR A 10 -18.51 13.23 75.74
N ARG A 11 -18.73 11.93 76.01
CA ARG A 11 -18.41 10.85 75.08
C ARG A 11 -19.24 10.92 73.81
N GLN A 12 -20.55 11.15 73.92
CA GLN A 12 -21.42 11.33 72.74
C GLN A 12 -21.03 12.54 71.89
N VAL A 13 -20.60 13.64 72.51
CA VAL A 13 -20.16 14.84 71.77
C VAL A 13 -18.88 14.55 71.01
N GLU A 14 -17.92 13.84 71.63
CA GLU A 14 -16.66 13.46 70.99
C GLU A 14 -16.88 12.48 69.83
N ASP A 15 -17.73 11.47 70.01
CA ASP A 15 -18.10 10.53 68.95
C ASP A 15 -18.79 11.26 67.80
N LYS A 16 -19.72 12.17 68.09
CA LYS A 16 -20.41 12.96 67.05
C LYS A 16 -19.45 13.88 66.30
N GLN A 17 -18.49 14.49 66.99
CA GLN A 17 -17.43 15.30 66.36
C GLN A 17 -16.51 14.45 65.48
N ASN A 18 -16.10 13.27 65.94
CA ASN A 18 -15.28 12.34 65.15
C ASN A 18 -16.03 11.79 63.94
N ILE A 19 -17.32 11.46 64.07
CA ILE A 19 -18.16 11.02 62.94
C ILE A 19 -18.28 12.15 61.90
N THR A 20 -18.46 13.39 62.33
CA THR A 20 -18.53 14.55 61.41
C THR A 20 -17.19 14.83 60.72
N LEU A 21 -16.07 14.66 61.44
CA LEU A 21 -14.72 14.76 60.87
C LEU A 21 -14.44 13.64 59.88
N VAL A 22 -14.94 12.42 60.12
CA VAL A 22 -14.75 11.26 59.23
C VAL A 22 -15.69 11.32 58.01
N GLU A 23 -16.92 11.82 58.13
CA GLU A 23 -17.84 12.01 56.99
C GLU A 23 -17.36 13.09 56.00
N GLU A 24 -16.65 14.12 56.46
CA GLU A 24 -16.01 15.10 55.55
C GLU A 24 -14.84 14.52 54.73
N HIS A 25 -14.35 13.32 55.10
CA HIS A 25 -13.47 12.51 54.26
C HIS A 25 -14.22 11.61 53.27
N GLY A 26 -15.54 11.82 53.12
CA GLY A 26 -16.29 11.35 51.97
C GLY A 26 -15.52 11.72 50.72
N VAL A 27 -15.10 10.69 49.98
CA VAL A 27 -14.36 10.80 48.72
C VAL A 27 -15.19 11.64 47.77
N LYS A 28 -15.05 12.97 47.85
CA LYS A 28 -15.45 13.87 46.79
C LYS A 28 -14.72 13.31 45.58
N PRO A 29 -15.41 12.86 44.51
CA PRO A 29 -14.70 12.44 43.31
C PRO A 29 -13.89 13.66 42.91
N ARG A 30 -12.58 13.58 43.18
CA ARG A 30 -11.62 14.63 42.87
C ARG A 30 -11.85 14.87 41.41
N ARG A 31 -12.57 15.94 41.05
CA ARG A 31 -12.83 16.32 39.66
C ARG A 31 -11.44 16.47 39.09
N ARG A 32 -10.90 15.39 38.52
CA ARG A 32 -9.56 15.33 37.93
C ARG A 32 -9.64 16.43 36.92
N SER A 33 -8.94 17.52 37.20
CA SER A 33 -9.13 18.77 36.48
C SER A 33 -9.01 18.44 34.99
N PHE A 34 -10.13 18.48 34.26
CA PHE A 34 -10.17 18.15 32.84
C PHE A 34 -9.11 18.93 32.07
N LYS A 35 -8.81 20.16 32.55
CA LYS A 35 -7.69 21.00 32.14
C LYS A 35 -6.34 20.25 32.11
N LYS A 36 -5.96 19.52 33.17
CA LYS A 36 -4.69 18.77 33.21
C LYS A 36 -4.68 17.56 32.27
N PHE A 37 -5.84 16.95 32.06
CA PHE A 37 -5.98 15.85 31.10
C PHE A 37 -5.84 16.36 29.65
N LEU A 38 -6.51 17.46 29.33
CA LEU A 38 -6.41 18.12 28.02
C LEU A 38 -5.01 18.64 27.72
N VAL A 39 -4.27 19.16 28.71
CA VAL A 39 -2.86 19.56 28.52
C VAL A 39 -1.98 18.36 28.18
N ARG A 40 -2.18 17.22 28.86
CA ARG A 40 -1.44 15.98 28.55
C ARG A 40 -1.78 15.44 27.16
N ILE A 41 -3.06 15.47 26.79
CA ILE A 41 -3.50 15.04 25.45
C ILE A 41 -2.99 15.97 24.36
N SER A 42 -2.97 17.29 24.61
CA SER A 42 -2.46 18.29 23.67
C SER A 42 -0.98 18.09 23.39
N LEU A 43 -0.16 17.83 24.42
CA LEU A 43 1.26 17.54 24.26
C LEU A 43 1.48 16.24 23.48
N PHE A 44 0.67 15.21 23.74
CA PHE A 44 0.74 13.94 23.01
C PHE A 44 0.31 14.09 21.54
N CYS A 45 -0.76 14.84 21.27
CA CYS A 45 -1.21 15.14 19.92
C CYS A 45 -0.19 15.97 19.14
N LEU A 46 0.52 16.89 19.81
CA LEU A 46 1.55 17.71 19.16
C LEU A 46 2.65 16.87 18.51
N LEU A 47 2.96 15.71 19.09
CA LEU A 47 3.96 14.78 18.56
C LEU A 47 3.34 13.74 17.62
N THR A 48 2.16 13.22 17.94
CA THR A 48 1.56 12.13 17.14
C THR A 48 0.91 12.59 15.84
N VAL A 49 0.32 13.79 15.80
CA VAL A 49 -0.32 14.34 14.58
C VAL A 49 0.68 14.53 13.43
N PRO A 50 1.86 15.17 13.60
CA PRO A 50 2.82 15.30 12.51
C PRO A 50 3.38 13.94 12.08
N LEU A 51 3.64 13.01 13.02
CA LEU A 51 4.06 11.65 12.69
C LEU A 51 3.00 10.92 11.84
N PHE A 52 1.72 11.05 12.21
CA PHE A 52 0.61 10.44 11.49
C PHE A 52 0.45 11.04 10.09
N PHE A 53 0.61 12.36 9.96
CA PHE A 53 0.55 13.04 8.66
C PHE A 53 1.69 12.60 7.73
N LEU A 54 2.91 12.46 8.26
CA LEU A 54 4.06 11.94 7.52
C LEU A 54 3.81 10.49 7.05
N LEU A 55 3.33 9.62 7.95
CA LEU A 55 2.97 8.24 7.58
C LEU A 55 1.90 8.20 6.50
N GLN A 56 0.85 9.01 6.62
CA GLN A 56 -0.25 9.02 5.67
C GLN A 56 0.20 9.50 4.27
N SER A 57 1.08 10.49 4.22
CA SER A 57 1.72 10.95 2.98
C SER A 57 2.51 9.81 2.31
N HIS A 58 3.33 9.08 3.09
CA HIS A 58 4.08 7.93 2.59
C HIS A 58 3.19 6.80 2.07
N TYR A 59 2.07 6.50 2.75
CA TYR A 59 1.14 5.46 2.32
C TYR A 59 0.49 5.76 0.96
N VAL A 60 0.08 7.01 0.72
CA VAL A 60 -0.52 7.43 -0.57
C VAL A 60 0.52 7.31 -1.70
N THR A 61 1.77 7.73 -1.46
CA THR A 61 2.84 7.61 -2.46
C THR A 61 3.18 6.15 -2.78
N GLN A 62 3.21 5.26 -1.78
CA GLN A 62 3.55 3.85 -2.01
C GLN A 62 2.54 3.14 -2.93
N GLN A 63 1.25 3.42 -2.81
CA GLN A 63 0.23 2.78 -3.65
C GLN A 63 0.30 3.26 -5.12
N HIS A 64 0.61 4.54 -5.33
CA HIS A 64 0.81 5.09 -6.68
C HIS A 64 2.13 4.62 -7.31
N VAL A 65 3.19 4.52 -6.52
CA VAL A 65 4.50 4.01 -6.97
C VAL A 65 4.43 2.51 -7.28
N TYR A 66 3.69 1.73 -6.48
CA TYR A 66 3.53 0.30 -6.73
C TYR A 66 2.72 0.03 -7.99
N SER A 67 1.58 0.71 -8.16
CA SER A 67 0.75 0.55 -9.36
C SER A 67 1.43 1.04 -10.65
N SER A 68 2.19 2.13 -10.59
CA SER A 68 2.98 2.60 -11.73
C SER A 68 4.13 1.65 -12.09
N LYS A 69 4.87 1.12 -11.10
CA LYS A 69 5.91 0.10 -11.33
C LYS A 69 5.35 -1.20 -11.91
N VAL A 70 4.18 -1.66 -11.44
CA VAL A 70 3.52 -2.85 -12.00
C VAL A 70 3.07 -2.62 -13.44
N LYS A 71 2.52 -1.44 -13.76
CA LYS A 71 2.17 -1.08 -15.15
C LYS A 71 3.41 -1.02 -16.05
N GLN A 72 4.50 -0.38 -15.59
CA GLN A 72 5.76 -0.31 -16.34
C GLN A 72 6.37 -1.69 -16.58
N LEU A 73 6.37 -2.57 -15.58
CA LEU A 73 6.82 -3.96 -15.76
C LEU A 73 5.96 -4.73 -16.75
N LYS A 74 4.63 -4.51 -16.75
CA LYS A 74 3.73 -5.18 -17.70
C LYS A 74 3.99 -4.70 -19.12
N LEU A 75 4.17 -3.39 -19.33
CA LEU A 75 4.52 -2.81 -20.64
C LEU A 75 5.88 -3.32 -21.12
N ALA A 76 6.91 -3.25 -20.27
CA ALA A 76 8.25 -3.74 -20.61
C ALA A 76 8.25 -5.23 -20.97
N LYS A 77 7.45 -6.07 -20.29
CA LYS A 77 7.30 -7.50 -20.65
C LYS A 77 6.62 -7.70 -22.00
N VAL A 78 5.61 -6.89 -22.32
CA VAL A 78 4.92 -6.94 -23.62
C VAL A 78 5.88 -6.53 -24.73
N ASP A 79 6.61 -5.43 -24.54
CA ASP A 79 7.58 -4.94 -25.50
C ASP A 79 8.70 -5.96 -25.72
N LEU A 80 9.24 -6.53 -24.65
CA LEU A 80 10.27 -7.58 -24.74
C LEU A 80 9.76 -8.81 -25.49
N LYS A 81 8.52 -9.24 -25.24
CA LYS A 81 7.91 -10.36 -25.96
C LYS A 81 7.74 -10.04 -27.45
N LYS A 82 7.28 -8.84 -27.79
CA LYS A 82 7.11 -8.37 -29.17
C LYS A 82 8.46 -8.31 -29.89
N THR A 83 9.47 -7.71 -29.27
CA THR A 83 10.82 -7.63 -29.83
C THR A 83 11.41 -9.03 -30.02
N LYS A 84 11.22 -9.95 -29.07
CA LYS A 84 11.70 -11.32 -29.19
C LYS A 84 11.04 -12.07 -30.36
N SER A 85 9.72 -11.94 -30.53
CA SER A 85 9.03 -12.53 -31.69
C SER A 85 9.53 -11.94 -33.01
N THR A 86 9.73 -10.62 -33.08
CA THR A 86 10.26 -9.98 -34.29
C THR A 86 11.67 -10.46 -34.60
N VAL A 87 12.53 -10.62 -33.59
CA VAL A 87 13.89 -11.14 -33.77
C VAL A 87 13.87 -12.61 -34.25
N GLU A 88 13.00 -13.45 -33.69
CA GLU A 88 12.84 -14.85 -34.13
C GLU A 88 12.31 -14.95 -35.57
N ASP A 89 11.31 -14.13 -35.93
CA ASP A 89 10.78 -14.07 -37.29
C ASP A 89 11.83 -13.56 -38.28
N SER A 90 12.55 -12.49 -37.95
CA SER A 90 13.64 -11.97 -38.78
C SER A 90 14.77 -12.99 -38.93
N LYS A 91 15.13 -13.71 -37.86
CA LYS A 91 16.15 -14.76 -37.94
C LYS A 91 15.71 -15.90 -38.86
N ARG A 92 14.46 -16.37 -38.74
CA ARG A 92 13.87 -17.35 -39.67
C ARG A 92 13.89 -16.86 -41.11
N MET A 93 13.52 -15.60 -41.35
CA MET A 93 13.56 -15.03 -42.70
C MET A 93 14.99 -14.99 -43.24
N ILE A 94 15.99 -14.64 -42.42
CA ILE A 94 17.40 -14.66 -42.81
C ILE A 94 17.86 -16.10 -43.13
N ASP A 95 17.50 -17.07 -42.29
CA ASP A 95 17.85 -18.48 -42.51
C ASP A 95 17.21 -19.01 -43.81
N GLN A 96 15.95 -18.66 -44.08
CA GLN A 96 15.29 -18.98 -45.35
C GLN A 96 15.95 -18.26 -46.53
N LEU A 97 16.32 -16.99 -46.38
CA LEU A 97 16.95 -16.22 -47.45
C LEU A 97 18.39 -16.66 -47.73
N ASN A 98 19.04 -17.33 -46.78
CA ASN A 98 20.38 -17.91 -46.94
C ASN A 98 20.36 -19.35 -47.47
N ASP A 99 19.18 -19.95 -47.64
CA ASP A 99 19.01 -21.28 -48.24
C ASP A 99 18.80 -21.15 -49.75
N ASP A 100 19.79 -21.56 -50.54
CA ASP A 100 19.76 -21.55 -52.00
C ASP A 100 18.54 -22.28 -52.58
N GLN A 101 18.05 -23.34 -51.94
CA GLN A 101 16.85 -24.07 -52.40
C GLN A 101 15.59 -23.22 -52.25
N TYR A 102 15.48 -22.50 -51.13
CA TYR A 102 14.36 -21.58 -50.88
C TYR A 102 14.39 -20.38 -51.83
N ILE A 103 15.57 -19.81 -52.12
CA ILE A 103 15.71 -18.73 -53.12
C ILE A 103 15.24 -19.22 -54.49
N ILE A 104 15.64 -20.42 -54.91
CA ILE A 104 15.23 -20.98 -56.20
C ILE A 104 13.71 -21.24 -56.23
N GLU A 105 13.10 -21.76 -55.16
CA GLU A 105 11.63 -21.91 -55.08
C GLU A 105 10.89 -20.57 -55.11
N LEU A 106 11.42 -19.56 -54.41
CA LEU A 106 10.87 -18.21 -54.43
C LEU A 106 10.96 -17.60 -55.84
N ALA A 107 12.06 -17.83 -56.55
CA ALA A 107 12.25 -17.41 -57.93
C ALA A 107 11.26 -18.11 -58.88
N ARG A 108 11.01 -19.42 -58.70
CA ARG A 108 9.97 -20.13 -59.48
C ARG A 108 8.58 -19.57 -59.20
N LYS A 109 8.26 -19.32 -57.93
CA LYS A 109 6.92 -18.90 -57.50
C LYS A 109 6.58 -17.45 -57.87
N ASN A 110 7.54 -16.53 -57.74
CA ASN A 110 7.27 -15.08 -57.86
C ASN A 110 7.97 -14.39 -59.03
N LEU A 111 9.04 -14.99 -59.58
CA LEU A 111 9.83 -14.41 -60.66
C LEU A 111 9.73 -15.22 -61.96
N PHE A 112 8.79 -16.18 -62.02
CA PHE A 112 8.58 -17.08 -63.15
C PHE A 112 9.87 -17.78 -63.61
N PHE A 113 10.77 -18.12 -62.70
CA PHE A 113 11.97 -18.86 -63.06
C PHE A 113 11.62 -20.34 -63.34
N SER A 114 12.23 -20.94 -64.35
CA SER A 114 11.97 -22.32 -64.76
C SER A 114 13.25 -23.16 -64.64
N LYS A 115 13.13 -24.47 -64.35
CA LYS A 115 14.28 -25.38 -64.42
C LYS A 115 14.69 -25.61 -65.88
N LYS A 116 15.94 -26.02 -66.09
CA LYS A 116 16.48 -26.36 -67.42
C LYS A 116 15.61 -27.45 -68.05
N GLY A 117 14.69 -27.07 -68.94
CA GLY A 117 13.73 -27.96 -69.61
C GLY A 117 12.23 -27.59 -69.47
N GLU A 118 11.84 -26.59 -68.68
CA GLU A 118 10.41 -26.19 -68.54
C GLU A 118 10.09 -24.90 -69.32
N ILE A 119 8.93 -24.85 -69.98
CA ILE A 119 8.49 -23.70 -70.80
C ILE A 119 7.58 -22.81 -69.94
N ILE A 120 7.96 -21.54 -69.76
CA ILE A 120 7.11 -20.54 -69.10
C ILE A 120 6.23 -19.93 -70.17
N PHE A 121 4.90 -20.04 -70.03
CA PHE A 121 3.97 -19.32 -70.87
C PHE A 121 3.67 -17.96 -70.22
N PRO A 122 4.30 -16.85 -70.67
CA PRO A 122 3.75 -15.55 -70.33
C PRO A 122 2.32 -15.52 -70.85
N ASN A 123 1.39 -15.05 -70.03
CA ASN A 123 -0.02 -14.93 -70.39
C ASN A 123 -0.16 -14.07 -71.65
N ILE A 124 -0.28 -14.71 -72.82
CA ILE A 124 -0.56 -14.07 -74.09
C ILE A 124 -2.05 -13.76 -74.08
N LYS A 125 -2.38 -12.48 -73.93
CA LYS A 125 -3.74 -11.97 -74.14
C LYS A 125 -3.92 -11.58 -75.61
#